data_AF-A0A8J7MV99-F1
#
_entry.id   AF-A0A8J7MV99-F1
#
_cell.length_a   1.000
_cell.length_b   1.000
_cell.length_c   1.000
_cell.angle_alpha   90.00
_cell.angle_beta   90.00
_cell.angle_gamma   90.00
#
_symmetry.space_group_name_H-M   'P 1'
#
loop_
_entity.id
_entity.type
_entity.pdbx_description
1 polymer ?
#
loop_
_entity_poly.entity_id
_entity_poly.type
_entity_poly.pdbx_seq_one_letter_code
_entity_poly.pdbx_strand_id
1 'polypeptide(L)'
;ATTGSAPNFYGNATTKTISVEAPYYTYDESGNEFVAHNTGSALTLYPFMAAIKASSATSDNIDGPSPVVYHKVNALTTDREYLIVTTDDEGNYYSFNANKLSTKYQTKIDATPISVNEGQATRYNETEGLYCELSSGKAKLESLLNGKYLIVNDKGFVVGSSSDFTITPDATNETFKLKSKNNYYIYFNKNTKQFKYTKSTNLASYETADFKLLEREPIAYINVVAPEGYTTFYCKDKYIWPEGIEQFASITGVKDGKIAIEWKPRPDYSQMQAKQALLIKAPQGKYPCYKAWFNGAHEISGNCLFGTEKDKMIEADDNSYFYQLTYGTINGKRTFGFFWAEADGAPFINKGGKAYLKLPKNVANNAQGFALLPTITGIGAVSTDNHAPSAIFTLDGRKLQDKSVEELPAGAYIVNGNKVIVK
;
A
#
# COMPACT_ATOMS: atom_id res chain seq x y z
N ALA A 1 -8.92 70.51 -2.41
CA ALA A 1 -7.68 70.48 -1.59
C ALA A 1 -7.66 69.08 -0.97
N THR A 2 -6.70 68.19 -1.23
CA THR A 2 -5.27 68.31 -0.94
C THR A 2 -4.54 67.07 -1.52
N THR A 3 -3.35 67.28 -2.11
CA THR A 3 -2.09 66.50 -1.99
C THR A 3 -2.19 64.96 -1.97
N GLY A 4 -1.67 64.17 -2.92
CA GLY A 4 -0.32 64.21 -3.50
C GLY A 4 0.62 63.29 -2.72
N SER A 5 0.95 62.10 -3.26
CA SER A 5 2.27 61.42 -3.23
C SER A 5 2.16 59.93 -3.68
N ALA A 6 2.77 59.61 -4.82
CA ALA A 6 3.44 58.33 -5.10
C ALA A 6 4.95 58.68 -5.27
N PRO A 7 5.96 57.81 -5.00
CA PRO A 7 6.17 56.50 -5.66
C PRO A 7 6.85 55.40 -4.77
N ASN A 8 6.88 54.08 -5.03
CA ASN A 8 7.69 53.27 -5.99
C ASN A 8 7.19 51.79 -5.90
N PHE A 9 6.76 51.09 -6.98
CA PHE A 9 7.47 50.05 -7.80
C PHE A 9 8.06 48.83 -7.01
N TYR A 10 7.90 47.52 -7.31
CA TYR A 10 7.54 46.67 -8.48
C TYR A 10 6.87 45.34 -8.03
N GLY A 11 6.02 44.73 -8.88
CA GLY A 11 5.74 43.28 -8.89
C GLY A 11 4.26 42.89 -9.08
N ASN A 12 3.83 42.68 -10.33
CA ASN A 12 2.44 42.44 -10.74
C ASN A 12 1.74 41.26 -10.04
N ALA A 13 0.64 41.56 -9.34
CA ALA A 13 -0.43 40.61 -9.05
C ALA A 13 -1.48 40.68 -10.17
N THR A 14 -1.80 39.55 -10.80
CA THR A 14 -2.99 39.48 -11.68
C THR A 14 -4.22 39.18 -10.85
N THR A 15 -5.05 40.20 -10.63
CA THR A 15 -6.49 40.06 -10.35
C THR A 15 -7.22 40.00 -11.68
N LYS A 16 -7.77 38.84 -12.04
CA LYS A 16 -8.79 38.76 -13.09
C LYS A 16 -9.91 37.81 -12.65
N THR A 17 -11.10 38.38 -12.55
CA THR A 17 -12.37 37.66 -12.45
C THR A 17 -12.51 36.73 -13.66
N ILE A 18 -12.63 35.42 -13.42
CA ILE A 18 -12.87 34.42 -14.47
C ILE A 18 -14.39 34.21 -14.58
N SER A 19 -14.94 34.46 -15.77
CA SER A 19 -16.30 34.07 -16.15
C SER A 19 -16.32 32.57 -16.42
N VAL A 20 -17.33 31.88 -15.87
CA VAL A 20 -17.32 30.44 -15.59
C VAL A 20 -18.01 29.67 -16.72
N GLU A 21 -17.30 28.71 -17.30
CA GLU A 21 -17.80 27.37 -17.54
C GLU A 21 -16.60 26.42 -17.45
N ALA A 22 -16.16 26.17 -16.20
CA ALA A 22 -15.08 25.23 -15.93
C ALA A 22 -15.60 23.79 -16.14
N PRO A 23 -14.79 22.87 -16.70
CA PRO A 23 -15.17 21.47 -16.75
C PRO A 23 -15.42 20.97 -15.32
N TYR A 24 -16.56 20.30 -15.13
CA TYR A 24 -16.97 19.76 -13.84
C TYR A 24 -17.43 18.31 -14.02
N TYR A 25 -17.39 17.54 -12.94
CA TYR A 25 -17.80 16.13 -12.93
C TYR A 25 -19.07 15.98 -12.09
N THR A 26 -19.99 15.16 -12.57
CA THR A 26 -21.12 14.67 -11.76
C THR A 26 -20.94 13.18 -11.52
N TYR A 27 -21.23 12.73 -10.30
CA TYR A 27 -21.23 11.31 -9.95
C TYR A 27 -22.61 10.72 -10.18
N ASP A 28 -22.69 9.68 -11.00
CA ASP A 28 -23.91 8.89 -11.20
C ASP A 28 -23.88 7.67 -10.27
N GLU A 29 -24.69 7.72 -9.21
CA GLU A 29 -24.83 6.64 -8.24
C GLU A 29 -25.40 5.35 -8.84
N SER A 30 -26.18 5.45 -9.93
CA SER A 30 -26.82 4.29 -10.54
C SER A 30 -25.88 3.48 -11.43
N GLY A 31 -24.88 4.15 -12.03
CA GLY A 31 -23.84 3.53 -12.86
C GLY A 31 -22.50 3.33 -12.15
N ASN A 32 -22.28 3.98 -10.99
CA ASN A 32 -20.97 4.08 -10.33
C ASN A 32 -19.90 4.69 -11.27
N GLU A 33 -20.32 5.66 -12.10
CA GLU A 33 -19.49 6.30 -13.12
C GLU A 33 -19.42 7.82 -12.88
N PHE A 34 -18.27 8.43 -13.21
CA PHE A 34 -18.13 9.88 -13.24
C PHE A 34 -18.32 10.39 -14.66
N VAL A 35 -19.29 11.28 -14.85
CA VAL A 35 -19.58 11.92 -16.14
C VAL A 35 -18.92 13.29 -16.18
N ALA A 36 -18.08 13.52 -17.18
CA ALA A 36 -17.39 14.78 -17.38
C ALA A 36 -18.21 15.73 -18.28
N HIS A 37 -18.42 16.96 -17.82
CA HIS A 37 -19.12 18.01 -18.56
C HIS A 37 -18.15 19.10 -19.01
N ASN A 38 -18.43 19.75 -20.14
CA ASN A 38 -17.64 20.86 -20.68
C ASN A 38 -16.14 20.58 -20.91
N THR A 39 -15.81 19.35 -21.34
CA THR A 39 -14.44 18.98 -21.74
C THR A 39 -14.18 19.36 -23.20
N GLY A 40 -13.82 20.63 -23.44
CA GLY A 40 -13.20 21.01 -24.70
C GLY A 40 -11.99 20.10 -25.03
N SER A 41 -11.74 19.89 -26.32
CA SER A 41 -10.83 18.88 -26.87
C SER A 41 -9.54 18.64 -26.05
N ALA A 42 -9.42 17.41 -25.55
CA ALA A 42 -8.20 16.75 -25.07
C ALA A 42 -7.46 17.37 -23.87
N LEU A 43 -8.05 17.23 -22.68
CA LEU A 43 -7.31 17.12 -21.42
C LEU A 43 -7.64 15.79 -20.75
N THR A 44 -6.83 14.76 -21.00
CA THR A 44 -6.88 13.52 -20.24
C THR A 44 -6.32 13.79 -18.83
N LEU A 45 -7.21 14.00 -17.86
CA LEU A 45 -6.85 13.96 -16.44
C LEU A 45 -6.91 12.51 -15.96
N TYR A 46 -5.84 12.04 -15.34
CA TYR A 46 -5.84 10.79 -14.58
C TYR A 46 -6.49 11.06 -13.22
N PRO A 47 -7.68 10.52 -12.91
CA PRO A 47 -8.26 10.66 -11.60
C PRO A 47 -7.38 9.93 -10.59
N PHE A 48 -6.82 10.65 -9.62
CA PHE A 48 -6.19 10.07 -8.43
C PHE A 48 -7.26 9.73 -7.38
N MET A 49 -8.36 9.07 -7.77
CA MET A 49 -9.32 8.56 -6.80
C MET A 49 -8.90 7.14 -6.42
N ALA A 50 -8.48 6.97 -5.17
CA ALA A 50 -8.43 5.65 -4.57
C ALA A 50 -9.86 5.13 -4.48
N ALA A 51 -10.14 4.01 -5.14
CA ALA A 51 -11.29 3.20 -4.79
C ALA A 51 -11.08 2.72 -3.35
N ILE A 52 -11.68 3.40 -2.38
CA ILE A 52 -12.04 2.76 -1.13
C ILE A 52 -13.09 1.74 -1.54
N LYS A 53 -12.79 0.46 -1.38
CA LYS A 53 -13.84 -0.56 -1.37
C LYS A 53 -14.77 -0.10 -0.24
N ALA A 54 -15.92 0.47 -0.59
CA ALA A 54 -17.01 0.51 0.35
C ALA A 54 -17.17 -0.96 0.80
N SER A 55 -16.81 -1.26 2.06
CA SER A 55 -17.42 -2.43 2.69
C SER A 55 -18.90 -2.23 2.49
N SER A 56 -19.61 -3.24 2.01
CA SER A 56 -21.02 -3.23 1.62
C SER A 56 -21.99 -2.92 2.79
N ALA A 57 -21.79 -1.79 3.46
CA ALA A 57 -22.61 -1.24 4.52
C ALA A 57 -22.68 0.27 4.28
N THR A 58 -23.66 0.67 3.48
CA THR A 58 -24.23 2.02 3.54
C THR A 58 -24.73 2.24 4.96
N SER A 59 -23.94 2.88 5.81
CA SER A 59 -24.44 3.50 7.03
C SER A 59 -23.38 4.42 7.60
N ASP A 60 -23.59 5.72 7.38
CA ASP A 60 -23.14 6.72 8.33
C ASP A 60 -23.80 6.37 9.68
N ASN A 61 -23.01 6.18 10.74
CA ASN A 61 -23.41 5.74 12.10
C ASN A 61 -23.64 4.24 12.37
N ILE A 62 -22.58 3.42 12.32
CA ILE A 62 -22.48 2.29 13.26
C ILE A 62 -21.09 2.33 13.92
N ASP A 63 -21.02 2.84 15.16
CA ASP A 63 -19.90 2.71 16.11
C ASP A 63 -19.77 1.24 16.60
N GLY A 64 -19.84 0.28 15.68
CA GLY A 64 -19.63 -1.15 15.90
C GLY A 64 -18.27 -1.57 15.36
N PRO A 65 -17.68 -2.68 15.86
CA PRO A 65 -16.40 -3.16 15.33
C PRO A 65 -16.53 -3.43 13.83
N SER A 66 -15.61 -2.87 13.04
CA SER A 66 -15.56 -3.12 11.60
C SER A 66 -15.42 -4.62 11.33
N PRO A 67 -16.21 -5.20 10.43
CA PRO A 67 -16.10 -6.61 10.10
C PRO A 67 -14.71 -6.90 9.52
N VAL A 68 -14.11 -8.00 9.95
CA VAL A 68 -12.89 -8.56 9.38
C VAL A 68 -13.26 -9.67 8.40
N VAL A 69 -12.85 -9.52 7.15
CA VAL A 69 -13.12 -10.50 6.10
C VAL A 69 -11.91 -11.41 5.90
N TYR A 70 -12.21 -12.68 5.64
CA TYR A 70 -11.23 -13.70 5.28
C TYR A 70 -11.65 -14.39 3.98
N HIS A 71 -10.66 -14.80 3.20
CA HIS A 71 -10.84 -15.50 1.93
C HIS A 71 -10.08 -16.82 1.92
N LYS A 72 -10.71 -17.87 1.40
CA LYS A 72 -10.08 -19.18 1.22
C LYS A 72 -8.81 -19.02 0.39
N VAL A 73 -7.74 -19.65 0.82
CA VAL A 73 -6.48 -19.74 0.10
C VAL A 73 -6.04 -21.20 -0.06
N ASN A 74 -5.19 -21.42 -1.05
CA ASN A 74 -4.65 -22.75 -1.37
C ASN A 74 -3.16 -22.90 -0.97
N ALA A 75 -2.61 -21.91 -0.25
CA ALA A 75 -1.28 -21.96 0.33
C ALA A 75 -1.18 -20.97 1.49
N LEU A 76 -0.29 -21.24 2.45
CA LEU A 76 0.07 -20.23 3.46
C LEU A 76 1.17 -19.33 2.93
N THR A 77 1.08 -18.07 3.34
CA THR A 77 2.13 -17.06 3.21
C THR A 77 2.59 -16.70 4.61
N THR A 78 3.88 -16.46 4.78
CA THR A 78 4.39 -15.97 6.07
C THR A 78 3.84 -14.59 6.37
N ASP A 79 3.76 -14.26 7.65
CA ASP A 79 3.30 -12.96 8.12
C ASP A 79 1.86 -12.65 7.70
N ARG A 80 0.99 -13.67 7.79
CA ARG A 80 -0.44 -13.59 7.50
C ARG A 80 -1.27 -14.20 8.60
N GLU A 81 -2.52 -13.77 8.64
CA GLU A 81 -3.52 -14.20 9.61
C GLU A 81 -4.49 -15.18 8.97
N TYR A 82 -4.72 -16.32 9.63
CA TYR A 82 -5.56 -17.39 9.11
C TYR A 82 -6.63 -17.85 10.10
N LEU A 83 -7.81 -18.16 9.57
CA LEU A 83 -8.77 -19.04 10.21
C LEU A 83 -8.57 -20.46 9.71
N ILE A 84 -8.58 -21.42 10.63
CA ILE A 84 -8.65 -22.85 10.33
C ILE A 84 -10.14 -23.24 10.37
N VAL A 85 -10.69 -23.66 9.24
CA VAL A 85 -12.13 -23.89 9.07
C VAL A 85 -12.40 -25.32 8.63
N THR A 86 -13.49 -25.90 9.13
CA THR A 86 -13.98 -27.23 8.77
C THR A 86 -15.48 -27.19 8.53
N THR A 87 -16.02 -28.24 7.93
CA THR A 87 -17.46 -28.49 7.83
C THR A 87 -17.86 -29.73 8.63
N ASP A 88 -19.11 -29.79 9.07
CA ASP A 88 -19.74 -31.05 9.47
C ASP A 88 -20.43 -31.74 8.29
N ASP A 89 -21.13 -32.85 8.57
CA ASP A 89 -21.80 -33.66 7.55
C ASP A 89 -23.07 -32.99 6.98
N GLU A 90 -23.58 -31.95 7.66
CA GLU A 90 -24.70 -31.12 7.20
C GLU A 90 -24.23 -29.91 6.36
N GLY A 91 -22.91 -29.73 6.23
CA GLY A 91 -22.31 -28.61 5.51
C GLY A 91 -22.19 -27.32 6.32
N ASN A 92 -22.47 -27.35 7.64
CA ASN A 92 -22.29 -26.21 8.51
C ASN A 92 -20.79 -25.99 8.77
N TYR A 93 -20.35 -24.73 8.73
CA TYR A 93 -18.95 -24.40 8.92
C TYR A 93 -18.61 -24.04 10.36
N TYR A 94 -17.39 -24.42 10.78
CA TYR A 94 -16.84 -24.17 12.10
C TYR A 94 -15.39 -23.72 11.99
N SER A 95 -15.00 -22.70 12.76
CA SER A 95 -13.60 -22.28 12.86
C SER A 95 -12.97 -22.71 14.18
N PHE A 96 -11.67 -22.98 14.13
CA PHE A 96 -10.84 -23.08 15.33
C PHE A 96 -10.86 -21.74 16.06
N ASN A 97 -11.19 -21.73 17.35
CA ASN A 97 -11.25 -20.51 18.14
C ASN A 97 -9.95 -20.31 18.93
N ALA A 98 -9.03 -19.50 18.39
CA ALA A 98 -7.76 -19.23 19.03
C ALA A 98 -7.89 -18.45 20.36
N ASN A 99 -8.99 -17.75 20.60
CA ASN A 99 -9.24 -17.04 21.88
C ASN A 99 -9.44 -18.01 23.05
N LYS A 100 -9.80 -19.26 22.79
CA LYS A 100 -9.94 -20.29 23.83
C LYS A 100 -8.60 -20.93 24.20
N LEU A 101 -7.51 -20.58 23.52
CA LEU A 101 -6.19 -21.04 23.91
C LEU A 101 -5.73 -20.38 25.21
N SER A 102 -4.99 -21.13 26.02
CA SER A 102 -4.46 -20.65 27.29
C SER A 102 -3.11 -21.28 27.60
N THR A 103 -2.45 -20.77 28.64
CA THR A 103 -1.21 -21.34 29.19
C THR A 103 -1.44 -22.61 30.01
N LYS A 104 -2.70 -23.03 30.19
CA LYS A 104 -3.07 -24.32 30.79
C LYS A 104 -3.38 -25.33 29.69
N TYR A 105 -3.00 -26.57 29.92
CA TYR A 105 -3.30 -27.67 29.01
C TYR A 105 -4.80 -27.91 28.90
N GLN A 106 -5.27 -28.06 27.67
CA GLN A 106 -6.67 -28.33 27.33
C GLN A 106 -6.73 -29.52 26.41
N THR A 107 -7.62 -30.48 26.68
CA THR A 107 -7.75 -31.67 25.83
C THR A 107 -8.58 -31.43 24.57
N LYS A 108 -9.21 -30.25 24.48
CA LYS A 108 -10.10 -29.85 23.39
C LYS A 108 -10.16 -28.33 23.27
N ILE A 109 -10.53 -27.85 22.10
CA ILE A 109 -10.91 -26.45 21.84
C ILE A 109 -12.29 -26.46 21.19
N ASP A 110 -13.26 -25.83 21.85
CA ASP A 110 -14.61 -25.71 21.29
C ASP A 110 -14.60 -24.78 20.07
N ALA A 111 -15.16 -25.25 18.95
CA ALA A 111 -15.20 -24.47 17.72
C ALA A 111 -16.19 -23.29 17.81
N THR A 112 -16.01 -22.31 16.92
CA THR A 112 -16.96 -21.21 16.72
C THR A 112 -17.69 -21.44 15.40
N PRO A 113 -19.03 -21.48 15.36
CA PRO A 113 -19.79 -21.48 14.11
C PRO A 113 -19.41 -20.30 13.21
N ILE A 114 -19.37 -20.52 11.90
CA ILE A 114 -19.03 -19.47 10.92
C ILE A 114 -19.91 -19.61 9.69
N SER A 115 -20.31 -18.48 9.11
CA SER A 115 -20.89 -18.46 7.76
C SER A 115 -19.76 -18.32 6.74
N VAL A 116 -19.70 -19.22 5.78
CA VAL A 116 -18.76 -19.18 4.66
C VAL A 116 -19.54 -19.19 3.36
N ASN A 117 -19.45 -18.13 2.57
CA ASN A 117 -20.11 -18.00 1.27
C ASN A 117 -19.03 -17.84 0.21
N GLU A 118 -19.00 -18.73 -0.79
CA GLU A 118 -18.01 -18.69 -1.89
C GLU A 118 -16.54 -18.59 -1.41
N GLY A 119 -16.23 -19.23 -0.27
CA GLY A 119 -14.90 -19.20 0.33
C GLY A 119 -14.58 -17.93 1.12
N GLN A 120 -15.52 -16.99 1.25
CA GLN A 120 -15.39 -15.80 2.09
C GLN A 120 -16.07 -16.02 3.44
N ALA A 121 -15.45 -15.52 4.51
CA ALA A 121 -16.05 -15.48 5.83
C ALA A 121 -15.82 -14.15 6.54
N THR A 122 -16.71 -13.81 7.47
CA THR A 122 -16.64 -12.56 8.23
C THR A 122 -16.56 -12.83 9.73
N ARG A 123 -15.78 -12.00 10.43
CA ARG A 123 -15.63 -11.98 11.88
C ARG A 123 -15.80 -10.57 12.42
N TYR A 124 -16.36 -10.46 13.62
CA TYR A 124 -16.42 -9.20 14.36
C TYR A 124 -15.41 -9.14 15.52
N ASN A 125 -14.76 -10.28 15.80
CA ASN A 125 -13.64 -10.38 16.73
C ASN A 125 -12.36 -10.65 15.94
N GLU A 126 -11.40 -9.73 16.02
CA GLU A 126 -10.16 -9.80 15.27
C GLU A 126 -9.15 -10.82 15.81
N THR A 127 -9.37 -11.41 17.00
CA THR A 127 -8.34 -12.24 17.66
C THR A 127 -8.60 -13.75 17.59
N GLU A 128 -9.67 -14.19 16.90
CA GLU A 128 -10.00 -15.62 16.78
C GLU A 128 -9.08 -16.40 15.83
N GLY A 129 -8.34 -15.72 14.96
CA GLY A 129 -7.38 -16.31 14.03
C GLY A 129 -6.03 -16.66 14.66
N LEU A 130 -5.16 -17.22 13.81
CA LEU A 130 -3.76 -17.49 14.14
C LEU A 130 -2.87 -16.75 13.14
N TYR A 131 -1.84 -16.07 13.64
CA TYR A 131 -0.78 -15.52 12.81
C TYR A 131 0.21 -16.62 12.42
N CYS A 132 0.60 -16.67 11.16
CA CYS A 132 1.49 -17.70 10.64
C CYS A 132 2.86 -17.12 10.31
N GLU A 133 3.90 -17.69 10.92
CA GLU A 133 5.29 -17.51 10.49
C GLU A 133 5.75 -18.78 9.78
N LEU A 134 6.29 -18.65 8.57
CA LEU A 134 6.87 -19.78 7.84
C LEU A 134 8.39 -19.73 7.90
N SER A 135 9.01 -20.84 8.24
CA SER A 135 10.47 -21.01 8.19
C SER A 135 10.82 -22.43 7.78
N SER A 136 11.61 -22.56 6.71
CA SER A 136 12.11 -23.86 6.22
C SER A 136 11.00 -24.91 6.01
N GLY A 137 9.86 -24.50 5.44
CA GLY A 137 8.71 -25.38 5.17
C GLY A 137 7.88 -25.78 6.40
N LYS A 138 8.16 -25.19 7.57
CA LYS A 138 7.35 -25.36 8.80
C LYS A 138 6.63 -24.07 9.16
N ALA A 139 5.46 -24.21 9.75
CA ALA A 139 4.65 -23.10 10.23
C ALA A 139 4.72 -23.00 11.75
N LYS A 140 4.90 -21.79 12.27
CA LYS A 140 4.58 -21.46 13.66
C LYS A 140 3.26 -20.70 13.66
N LEU A 141 2.34 -21.12 14.51
CA LEU A 141 1.00 -20.56 14.59
C LEU A 141 0.86 -19.80 15.92
N GLU A 142 0.74 -18.49 15.86
CA GLU A 142 0.72 -17.60 17.02
C GLU A 142 -0.69 -17.08 17.29
N SER A 143 -1.11 -17.14 18.56
CA SER A 143 -2.40 -16.61 19.00
C SER A 143 -2.37 -15.09 19.05
N LEU A 144 -3.30 -14.46 18.31
CA LEU A 144 -3.48 -13.00 18.25
C LEU A 144 -3.80 -12.37 19.61
N LEU A 145 -4.41 -13.14 20.52
CA LEU A 145 -4.83 -12.67 21.84
C LEU A 145 -3.66 -12.42 22.79
N ASN A 146 -2.58 -13.21 22.71
CA ASN A 146 -1.52 -13.20 23.72
C ASN A 146 -0.09 -13.28 23.16
N GLY A 147 0.09 -13.38 21.84
CA GLY A 147 1.43 -13.45 21.22
C GLY A 147 2.22 -14.68 21.66
N LYS A 148 1.52 -15.81 21.81
CA LYS A 148 2.13 -17.11 22.16
C LYS A 148 1.76 -18.14 21.11
N TYR A 149 2.69 -19.04 20.86
CA TYR A 149 2.54 -20.04 19.81
C TYR A 149 1.73 -21.23 20.30
N LEU A 150 0.81 -21.70 19.46
CA LEU A 150 0.06 -22.93 19.64
C LEU A 150 1.03 -24.12 19.78
N ILE A 151 0.81 -24.96 20.78
CA ILE A 151 1.54 -26.20 21.00
C ILE A 151 0.52 -27.31 21.18
N VAL A 152 0.75 -28.45 20.53
CA VAL A 152 -0.05 -29.67 20.71
C VAL A 152 0.86 -30.84 21.03
N ASN A 153 0.62 -31.49 22.17
CA ASN A 153 1.38 -32.64 22.67
C ASN A 153 0.46 -33.65 23.37
N ASP A 154 1.04 -34.59 24.13
CA ASP A 154 0.35 -35.64 24.87
C ASP A 154 -0.60 -35.14 25.97
N LYS A 155 -0.42 -33.91 26.43
CA LYS A 155 -1.30 -33.24 27.39
C LYS A 155 -2.39 -32.39 26.71
N GLY A 156 -2.31 -32.21 25.40
CA GLY A 156 -3.27 -31.49 24.57
C GLY A 156 -2.78 -30.14 24.05
N PHE A 157 -3.71 -29.19 23.95
CA PHE A 157 -3.49 -27.83 23.44
C PHE A 157 -3.02 -26.91 24.56
N VAL A 158 -1.99 -26.12 24.28
CA VAL A 158 -1.50 -25.03 25.14
C VAL A 158 -0.86 -23.95 24.26
N VAL A 159 -0.69 -22.74 24.77
CA VAL A 159 0.18 -21.74 24.14
C VAL A 159 1.47 -21.52 24.92
N GLY A 160 2.59 -21.32 24.21
CA GLY A 160 3.91 -21.19 24.80
C GLY A 160 4.89 -20.35 23.95
N SER A 161 6.19 -20.59 24.16
CA SER A 161 7.25 -19.75 23.59
C SER A 161 7.52 -19.98 22.10
N SER A 162 7.38 -21.21 21.59
CA SER A 162 7.47 -21.54 20.17
C SER A 162 7.11 -23.01 19.93
N SER A 163 6.47 -23.31 18.80
CA SER A 163 6.32 -24.69 18.31
C SER A 163 6.06 -24.69 16.81
N ASP A 164 6.56 -25.73 16.14
CA ASP A 164 6.39 -25.92 14.72
C ASP A 164 5.21 -26.84 14.41
N PHE A 165 4.60 -26.59 13.25
CA PHE A 165 3.63 -27.44 12.58
C PHE A 165 4.13 -27.77 11.17
N THR A 166 3.88 -29.01 10.77
CA THR A 166 3.85 -29.38 9.36
C THR A 166 2.41 -29.22 8.88
N ILE A 167 2.23 -28.38 7.87
CA ILE A 167 0.93 -28.19 7.21
C ILE A 167 0.99 -28.89 5.86
N THR A 168 0.14 -29.89 5.66
CA THR A 168 0.17 -30.73 4.47
C THR A 168 -1.12 -30.52 3.68
N PRO A 169 -1.06 -29.97 2.46
CA PRO A 169 -2.24 -29.88 1.62
C PRO A 169 -2.69 -31.27 1.14
N ASP A 170 -3.97 -31.37 0.78
CA ASP A 170 -4.45 -32.47 -0.05
C ASP A 170 -3.91 -32.37 -1.49
N ALA A 171 -4.26 -33.35 -2.33
CA ALA A 171 -3.78 -33.39 -3.72
C ALA A 171 -4.25 -32.20 -4.59
N THR A 172 -5.26 -31.47 -4.14
CA THR A 172 -5.87 -30.32 -4.85
C THR A 172 -5.52 -28.97 -4.21
N ASN A 173 -4.76 -28.97 -3.11
CA ASN A 173 -4.53 -27.81 -2.25
C ASN A 173 -5.83 -27.13 -1.75
N GLU A 174 -6.91 -27.89 -1.64
CA GLU A 174 -8.23 -27.40 -1.20
C GLU A 174 -8.38 -27.43 0.31
N THR A 175 -7.80 -28.47 0.94
CA THR A 175 -7.80 -28.70 2.38
C THR A 175 -6.40 -29.03 2.88
N PHE A 176 -6.19 -28.87 4.19
CA PHE A 176 -4.89 -28.95 4.84
C PHE A 176 -4.99 -29.73 6.15
N LYS A 177 -4.00 -30.59 6.39
CA LYS A 177 -3.79 -31.29 7.66
C LYS A 177 -2.71 -30.59 8.46
N LEU A 178 -2.97 -30.39 9.76
CA LEU A 178 -2.03 -29.76 10.68
C LEU A 178 -1.44 -30.82 11.62
N LYS A 179 -0.13 -31.04 11.52
CA LYS A 179 0.62 -31.96 12.39
C LYS A 179 1.63 -31.19 13.23
N SER A 180 1.52 -31.29 14.55
CA SER A 180 2.48 -30.66 15.46
C SER A 180 3.86 -31.32 15.40
N LYS A 181 4.89 -30.61 15.85
CA LYS A 181 6.25 -31.15 16.05
C LYS A 181 6.29 -32.45 16.86
N ASN A 182 5.32 -32.65 17.77
CA ASN A 182 5.22 -33.85 18.61
C ASN A 182 4.44 -35.01 17.95
N ASN A 183 4.21 -34.91 16.64
CA ASN A 183 3.48 -35.88 15.81
C ASN A 183 1.99 -36.03 16.14
N TYR A 184 1.36 -34.99 16.71
CA TYR A 184 -0.09 -34.97 16.90
C TYR A 184 -0.77 -34.23 15.75
N TYR A 185 -1.75 -34.88 15.13
CA TYR A 185 -2.67 -34.24 14.20
C TYR A 185 -3.76 -33.52 14.98
N ILE A 186 -4.12 -32.31 14.53
CA ILE A 186 -5.37 -31.67 14.94
C ILE A 186 -6.50 -32.28 14.09
N TYR A 187 -7.61 -32.62 14.72
CA TYR A 187 -8.83 -33.07 14.05
C TYR A 187 -10.05 -32.39 14.66
N PHE A 188 -11.14 -32.32 13.91
CA PHE A 188 -12.44 -31.84 14.36
C PHE A 188 -13.39 -33.02 14.55
N ASN A 189 -14.08 -33.05 15.69
CA ASN A 189 -15.16 -33.99 15.97
C ASN A 189 -16.50 -33.33 15.63
N LYS A 190 -17.17 -33.85 14.59
CA LYS A 190 -18.41 -33.29 14.03
C LYS A 190 -19.61 -33.40 14.98
N ASN A 191 -19.60 -34.36 15.90
CA ASN A 191 -20.69 -34.53 16.87
C ASN A 191 -20.56 -33.52 18.03
N THR A 192 -19.36 -33.36 18.58
CA THR A 192 -19.14 -32.50 19.75
C THR A 192 -18.75 -31.07 19.39
N LYS A 193 -18.60 -30.76 18.10
CA LYS A 193 -18.16 -29.45 17.55
C LYS A 193 -16.87 -28.95 18.21
N GLN A 194 -15.90 -29.85 18.37
CA GLN A 194 -14.64 -29.60 19.07
C GLN A 194 -13.44 -29.99 18.23
N PHE A 195 -12.40 -29.16 18.29
CA PHE A 195 -11.06 -29.54 17.86
C PHE A 195 -10.37 -30.34 18.95
N LYS A 196 -9.75 -31.44 18.54
CA LYS A 196 -9.05 -32.43 19.37
C LYS A 196 -7.74 -32.82 18.69
N TYR A 197 -6.97 -33.69 19.34
CA TYR A 197 -5.64 -34.07 18.89
C TYR A 197 -5.44 -35.59 18.97
N THR A 198 -4.70 -36.17 18.03
CA THR A 198 -4.44 -37.62 17.98
C THR A 198 -3.10 -37.92 17.31
N LYS A 199 -2.51 -39.08 17.62
CA LYS A 199 -1.39 -39.65 16.84
C LYS A 199 -1.88 -40.58 15.73
N SER A 200 -3.13 -41.04 15.80
CA SER A 200 -3.71 -41.94 14.80
C SER A 200 -3.91 -41.21 13.48
N THR A 201 -3.57 -41.87 12.37
CA THR A 201 -3.97 -41.44 11.03
C THR A 201 -5.35 -41.97 10.64
N ASN A 202 -5.89 -42.91 11.42
CA ASN A 202 -7.22 -43.47 11.24
C ASN A 202 -8.18 -42.68 12.13
N LEU A 203 -9.07 -41.91 11.50
CA LEU A 203 -10.13 -41.14 12.15
C LEU A 203 -11.47 -41.84 11.96
N ALA A 204 -12.38 -41.65 12.92
CA ALA A 204 -13.76 -42.11 12.76
C ALA A 204 -14.48 -41.30 11.65
N SER A 205 -15.59 -41.81 11.12
CA SER A 205 -16.35 -41.12 10.06
C SER A 205 -16.88 -39.74 10.47
N TYR A 206 -17.18 -39.56 11.76
CA TYR A 206 -17.60 -38.29 12.36
C TYR A 206 -16.42 -37.37 12.73
N GLU A 207 -15.19 -37.72 12.34
CA GLU A 207 -13.97 -36.95 12.59
C GLU A 207 -13.32 -36.55 11.26
N THR A 208 -12.69 -35.39 11.23
CA THR A 208 -11.93 -34.93 10.06
C THR A 208 -10.69 -34.17 10.47
N ALA A 209 -9.59 -34.32 9.72
CA ALA A 209 -8.40 -33.49 9.85
C ALA A 209 -8.18 -32.61 8.60
N ASP A 210 -9.16 -32.57 7.70
CA ASP A 210 -9.11 -31.81 6.46
C ASP A 210 -9.71 -30.42 6.69
N PHE A 211 -8.86 -29.40 6.70
CA PHE A 211 -9.24 -28.03 7.04
C PHE A 211 -9.06 -27.10 5.86
N LYS A 212 -10.02 -26.20 5.63
CA LYS A 212 -9.86 -25.03 4.77
C LYS A 212 -9.10 -23.95 5.53
N LEU A 213 -8.20 -23.24 4.85
CA LEU A 213 -7.51 -22.08 5.38
C LEU A 213 -8.10 -20.83 4.76
N LEU A 214 -8.54 -19.89 5.60
CA LEU A 214 -9.06 -18.61 5.17
C LEU A 214 -8.11 -17.51 5.65
N GLU A 215 -7.46 -16.81 4.73
CA GLU A 215 -6.55 -15.69 5.00
C GLU A 215 -7.33 -14.40 5.21
N ARG A 216 -6.93 -13.59 6.20
CA ARG A 216 -7.50 -12.25 6.38
C ARG A 216 -7.18 -11.34 5.19
N GLU A 217 -8.16 -10.56 4.76
CA GLU A 217 -7.92 -9.54 3.74
C GLU A 217 -6.89 -8.47 4.17
N PRO A 218 -6.20 -7.82 3.22
CA PRO A 218 -5.36 -6.67 3.51
C PRO A 218 -6.13 -5.56 4.23
N ILE A 219 -5.52 -4.96 5.25
CA ILE A 219 -6.13 -3.87 6.03
C ILE A 219 -6.07 -2.52 5.30
N ALA A 220 -5.22 -2.41 4.29
CA ALA A 220 -5.10 -1.23 3.44
C ALA A 220 -4.40 -1.60 2.12
N TYR A 221 -4.45 -0.68 1.17
CA TYR A 221 -3.69 -0.76 -0.07
C TYR A 221 -2.94 0.53 -0.34
N ILE A 222 -1.65 0.43 -0.63
CA ILE A 222 -0.90 1.54 -1.23
C ILE A 222 -1.18 1.52 -2.73
N ASN A 223 -1.91 2.51 -3.21
CA ASN A 223 -2.25 2.65 -4.62
C ASN A 223 -1.38 3.74 -5.26
N VAL A 224 -0.47 3.33 -6.14
CA VAL A 224 0.36 4.22 -6.95
C VAL A 224 -0.26 4.34 -8.33
N VAL A 225 -0.86 5.50 -8.61
CA VAL A 225 -1.56 5.77 -9.87
C VAL A 225 -0.82 6.81 -10.71
N ALA A 226 -0.09 7.74 -10.08
CA ALA A 226 0.64 8.76 -10.81
C ALA A 226 1.79 8.15 -11.64
N PRO A 227 1.98 8.56 -12.90
CA PRO A 227 3.07 8.04 -13.76
C PRO A 227 4.46 8.37 -13.22
N GLU A 228 4.61 9.41 -12.41
CA GLU A 228 5.83 9.74 -11.68
C GLU A 228 6.15 8.69 -10.60
N GLY A 229 5.22 7.78 -10.30
CA GLY A 229 5.38 6.67 -9.37
C GLY A 229 5.46 7.12 -7.91
N TYR A 230 4.70 8.16 -7.56
CA TYR A 230 4.58 8.66 -6.19
C TYR A 230 3.14 8.55 -5.70
N THR A 231 2.98 8.28 -4.40
CA THR A 231 1.71 8.44 -3.67
C THR A 231 2.00 8.85 -2.24
N THR A 232 1.01 9.36 -1.54
CA THR A 232 1.01 9.35 -0.08
C THR A 232 0.27 8.14 0.46
N PHE A 233 0.60 7.74 1.69
CA PHE A 233 -0.08 6.67 2.40
C PHE A 233 -0.20 6.99 3.89
N TYR A 234 -1.32 6.64 4.49
CA TYR A 234 -1.57 6.67 5.92
C TYR A 234 -2.36 5.43 6.32
N CYS A 235 -2.02 4.82 7.45
CA CYS A 235 -2.77 3.69 8.00
C CYS A 235 -3.00 3.88 9.49
N LYS A 236 -4.24 3.69 9.98
CA LYS A 236 -4.55 3.77 11.41
C LYS A 236 -3.95 2.61 12.23
N ASP A 237 -3.69 1.49 11.57
CA ASP A 237 -3.21 0.25 12.16
C ASP A 237 -1.72 0.06 11.85
N LYS A 238 -1.07 -0.77 12.66
CA LYS A 238 0.28 -1.27 12.40
C LYS A 238 0.24 -2.26 11.24
N TYR A 239 1.20 -2.18 10.32
CA TYR A 239 1.20 -3.01 9.12
C TYR A 239 2.59 -3.53 8.74
N ILE A 240 2.59 -4.67 8.04
CA ILE A 240 3.79 -5.23 7.40
C ILE A 240 4.04 -4.44 6.13
N TRP A 241 5.30 -4.01 5.94
CA TRP A 241 5.68 -3.29 4.74
C TRP A 241 5.46 -4.15 3.49
N PRO A 242 4.69 -3.69 2.49
CA PRO A 242 4.36 -4.52 1.35
C PRO A 242 5.58 -4.79 0.47
N GLU A 243 5.57 -5.94 -0.19
CA GLU A 243 6.56 -6.26 -1.22
C GLU A 243 6.43 -5.32 -2.44
N GLY A 244 7.52 -5.14 -3.18
CA GLY A 244 7.55 -4.31 -4.39
C GLY A 244 7.72 -2.80 -4.15
N ILE A 245 7.72 -2.34 -2.89
CA ILE A 245 8.02 -0.93 -2.55
C ILE A 245 9.39 -0.85 -1.88
N GLU A 246 10.37 -0.26 -2.56
CA GLU A 246 11.76 -0.23 -2.08
C GLU A 246 12.08 0.97 -1.18
N GLN A 247 11.33 2.06 -1.31
CA GLN A 247 11.62 3.32 -0.61
C GLN A 247 10.36 4.05 -0.19
N PHE A 248 10.47 4.73 0.93
CA PHE A 248 9.50 5.70 1.42
C PHE A 248 10.24 6.86 2.08
N ALA A 249 9.53 7.94 2.37
CA ALA A 249 10.12 9.11 3.00
C ALA A 249 9.18 9.80 3.96
N SER A 250 9.77 10.47 4.95
CA SER A 250 9.17 11.62 5.63
C SER A 250 9.49 12.90 4.88
N ILE A 251 8.67 13.93 5.13
CA ILE A 251 8.98 15.31 4.77
C ILE A 251 9.35 16.04 6.06
N THR A 252 10.55 16.59 6.15
CA THR A 252 11.07 17.22 7.38
C THR A 252 10.96 18.74 7.38
N GLY A 253 10.33 19.32 6.36
CA GLY A 253 10.07 20.75 6.22
C GLY A 253 10.47 21.26 4.84
N VAL A 254 10.95 22.50 4.79
CA VAL A 254 11.40 23.18 3.56
C VAL A 254 12.84 23.65 3.76
N LYS A 255 13.71 23.40 2.78
CA LYS A 255 15.10 23.87 2.72
C LYS A 255 15.37 24.44 1.34
N ASP A 256 15.94 25.64 1.27
CA ASP A 256 16.26 26.34 0.02
C ASP A 256 15.07 26.44 -0.95
N GLY A 257 13.87 26.70 -0.39
CA GLY A 257 12.62 26.80 -1.16
C GLY A 257 12.09 25.48 -1.72
N LYS A 258 12.66 24.33 -1.32
CA LYS A 258 12.26 22.98 -1.74
C LYS A 258 11.84 22.14 -0.53
N ILE A 259 10.94 21.19 -0.74
CA ILE A 259 10.59 20.20 0.28
C ILE A 259 11.83 19.37 0.66
N ALA A 260 12.09 19.27 1.96
CA ALA A 260 13.14 18.43 2.51
C ALA A 260 12.60 17.00 2.67
N ILE A 261 13.08 16.08 1.83
CA ILE A 261 12.64 14.68 1.80
C ILE A 261 13.73 13.80 2.40
N GLU A 262 13.36 12.98 3.37
CA GLU A 262 14.28 12.01 3.99
C GLU A 262 13.89 10.59 3.60
N TRP A 263 14.57 10.05 2.58
CA TRP A 263 14.32 8.70 2.08
C TRP A 263 14.87 7.63 3.03
N LYS A 264 14.09 6.58 3.21
CA LYS A 264 14.41 5.39 4.01
C LYS A 264 14.35 4.14 3.14
N PRO A 265 15.35 3.24 3.24
CA PRO A 265 15.40 2.02 2.44
C PRO A 265 14.56 0.90 3.08
N ARG A 266 13.86 0.09 2.29
CA ARG A 266 13.03 -1.02 2.79
C ARG A 266 13.72 -2.01 3.77
N PRO A 267 14.97 -2.46 3.57
CA PRO A 267 15.56 -3.54 4.39
C PRO A 267 15.55 -3.28 5.90
N ASP A 268 15.62 -2.00 6.28
CA ASP A 268 15.61 -1.60 7.69
C ASP A 268 14.19 -1.50 8.27
N TYR A 269 13.14 -1.67 7.45
CA TYR A 269 11.75 -1.36 7.77
C TYR A 269 10.79 -2.47 7.29
N SER A 270 10.80 -3.63 7.97
CA SER A 270 9.87 -4.73 7.66
C SER A 270 8.43 -4.48 8.10
N GLN A 271 8.23 -3.64 9.11
CA GLN A 271 6.93 -3.25 9.65
C GLN A 271 6.92 -1.76 9.98
N MET A 272 5.75 -1.15 9.81
CA MET A 272 5.52 0.27 10.07
C MET A 272 4.47 0.44 11.16
N GLN A 273 4.73 1.39 12.05
CA GLN A 273 3.86 1.65 13.17
C GLN A 273 2.52 2.25 12.70
N ALA A 274 1.52 2.16 13.56
CA ALA A 274 0.23 2.82 13.35
C ALA A 274 0.40 4.35 13.15
N LYS A 275 -0.52 4.93 12.38
CA LYS A 275 -0.69 6.37 12.16
C LYS A 275 0.50 7.09 11.51
N GLN A 276 1.36 6.34 10.83
CA GLN A 276 2.46 6.91 10.06
C GLN A 276 1.95 7.41 8.71
N ALA A 277 2.30 8.65 8.37
CA ALA A 277 1.96 9.31 7.12
C ALA A 277 3.21 9.41 6.24
N LEU A 278 3.23 8.75 5.10
CA LEU A 278 4.46 8.56 4.31
C LEU A 278 4.29 9.07 2.88
N LEU A 279 5.39 9.58 2.32
CA LEU A 279 5.57 9.68 0.87
C LEU A 279 6.15 8.36 0.38
N ILE A 280 5.57 7.79 -0.66
CA ILE A 280 5.98 6.51 -1.24
C ILE A 280 6.48 6.75 -2.66
N LYS A 281 7.59 6.09 -3.02
CA LYS A 281 8.03 5.94 -4.42
C LYS A 281 7.97 4.46 -4.80
N ALA A 282 7.16 4.11 -5.79
CA ALA A 282 7.13 2.77 -6.36
C ALA A 282 6.61 2.81 -7.81
N PRO A 283 6.75 1.74 -8.59
CA PRO A 283 6.02 1.58 -9.85
C PRO A 283 4.50 1.71 -9.64
N GLN A 284 3.78 2.08 -10.71
CA GLN A 284 2.33 2.06 -10.69
C GLN A 284 1.81 0.67 -10.31
N GLY A 285 0.83 0.62 -9.42
CA GLY A 285 0.35 -0.64 -8.89
C GLY A 285 -0.45 -0.50 -7.61
N LYS A 286 -0.91 -1.65 -7.13
CA LYS A 286 -1.69 -1.80 -5.90
C LYS A 286 -0.96 -2.77 -4.99
N TYR A 287 -0.50 -2.27 -3.85
CA TYR A 287 0.34 -3.02 -2.92
C TYR A 287 -0.45 -3.30 -1.63
N PRO A 288 -0.74 -4.57 -1.30
CA PRO A 288 -1.55 -4.92 -0.12
C PRO A 288 -0.76 -4.78 1.18
N CYS A 289 -1.31 -4.07 2.15
CA CYS A 289 -0.76 -3.96 3.49
C CYS A 289 -1.52 -4.90 4.43
N TYR A 290 -0.79 -5.80 5.09
CA TYR A 290 -1.35 -6.74 6.05
C TYR A 290 -1.10 -6.28 7.48
N LYS A 291 -2.00 -6.62 8.40
CA LYS A 291 -1.86 -6.23 9.81
C LYS A 291 -0.63 -6.86 10.41
N ALA A 292 0.19 -6.06 11.07
CA ALA A 292 1.24 -6.56 11.94
C ALA A 292 0.67 -6.66 13.35
N TRP A 293 0.76 -7.84 13.97
CA TRP A 293 0.25 -8.07 15.33
C TRP A 293 1.36 -7.92 16.38
N PHE A 294 2.51 -8.56 16.16
CA PHE A 294 3.56 -8.69 17.17
C PHE A 294 4.78 -7.79 16.90
N ASN A 295 5.82 -7.93 17.72
CA ASN A 295 6.96 -7.02 17.95
C ASN A 295 7.51 -6.21 16.76
N GLY A 296 8.05 -5.03 17.07
CA GLY A 296 9.04 -4.31 16.24
C GLY A 296 8.46 -3.64 14.99
N ALA A 297 7.78 -2.51 15.16
CA ALA A 297 7.39 -1.65 14.05
C ALA A 297 8.02 -0.28 14.17
N HIS A 298 8.39 0.26 13.02
CA HIS A 298 9.15 1.49 12.94
C HIS A 298 8.25 2.71 13.01
N GLU A 299 8.72 3.72 13.72
CA GLU A 299 8.10 5.04 13.77
C GLU A 299 9.01 6.05 13.06
N ILE A 300 8.39 7.00 12.37
CA ILE A 300 9.08 8.06 11.65
C ILE A 300 8.82 9.39 12.37
N SER A 301 9.85 9.91 13.02
CA SER A 301 9.79 11.20 13.72
C SER A 301 10.04 12.39 12.78
N GLY A 302 9.65 13.59 13.22
CA GLY A 302 10.02 14.85 12.53
C GLY A 302 9.34 15.04 11.17
N ASN A 303 8.17 14.44 10.99
CA ASN A 303 7.45 14.43 9.72
C ASN A 303 6.39 15.54 9.67
N CYS A 304 6.30 16.22 8.53
CA CYS A 304 5.29 17.23 8.20
C CYS A 304 4.09 16.63 7.45
N LEU A 305 4.12 15.34 7.15
CA LEU A 305 2.97 14.61 6.62
C LEU A 305 2.03 14.19 7.75
N PHE A 306 0.74 14.37 7.49
CA PHE A 306 -0.36 13.96 8.36
C PHE A 306 -1.37 13.19 7.51
N GLY A 307 -2.20 12.35 8.12
CA GLY A 307 -3.18 11.58 7.36
C GLY A 307 -4.47 11.34 8.13
N THR A 308 -5.47 10.88 7.40
CA THR A 308 -6.79 10.56 7.94
C THR A 308 -7.16 9.13 7.54
N GLU A 309 -7.82 8.41 8.45
CA GLU A 309 -8.26 7.04 8.18
C GLU A 309 -9.42 6.99 7.19
N LYS A 310 -10.36 7.91 7.37
CA LYS A 310 -11.53 8.10 6.52
C LYS A 310 -11.49 9.49 5.90
N ASP A 311 -12.38 9.70 4.94
CA ASP A 311 -12.64 11.02 4.38
C ASP A 311 -13.00 11.97 5.53
N LYS A 312 -12.19 13.00 5.72
CA LYS A 312 -12.34 13.93 6.84
C LYS A 312 -11.87 15.32 6.44
N MET A 313 -12.66 16.33 6.79
CA MET A 313 -12.21 17.73 6.76
C MET A 313 -11.03 17.91 7.71
N ILE A 314 -9.92 18.42 7.20
CA ILE A 314 -8.75 18.74 8.02
C ILE A 314 -9.12 19.88 8.99
N GLU A 315 -8.69 19.75 10.25
CA GLU A 315 -8.91 20.79 11.26
C GLU A 315 -8.20 22.09 10.86
N ALA A 316 -8.88 23.21 11.00
CA ALA A 316 -8.32 24.52 10.72
C ALA A 316 -7.12 24.83 11.63
N ASP A 317 -6.11 25.48 11.05
CA ASP A 317 -4.96 26.01 11.76
C ASP A 317 -4.48 27.27 11.05
N ASP A 318 -4.80 28.42 11.64
CA ASP A 318 -4.50 29.74 11.07
C ASP A 318 -3.00 30.00 10.89
N ASN A 319 -2.13 29.20 11.53
CA ASN A 319 -0.68 29.32 11.44
C ASN A 319 -0.05 28.37 10.42
N SER A 320 -0.86 27.60 9.69
CA SER A 320 -0.39 26.58 8.74
C SER A 320 -1.01 26.72 7.35
N TYR A 321 -0.31 26.18 6.36
CA TYR A 321 -0.84 25.87 5.04
C TYR A 321 -0.95 24.36 4.85
N PHE A 322 -1.94 23.95 4.06
CA PHE A 322 -2.24 22.56 3.77
C PHE A 322 -2.04 22.26 2.28
N TYR A 323 -1.38 21.15 1.98
CA TYR A 323 -1.03 20.77 0.62
C TYR A 323 -1.41 19.32 0.34
N GLN A 324 -1.98 19.10 -0.84
CA GLN A 324 -2.28 17.78 -1.39
C GLN A 324 -1.19 17.36 -2.37
N LEU A 325 -0.85 16.08 -2.39
CA LEU A 325 -0.04 15.50 -3.45
C LEU A 325 -0.85 15.45 -4.75
N THR A 326 -0.54 16.32 -5.71
CA THR A 326 -1.31 16.48 -6.95
C THR A 326 -0.45 17.13 -8.07
N TYR A 327 -1.07 17.40 -9.22
CA TYR A 327 -0.50 18.25 -10.24
C TYR A 327 -0.83 19.72 -9.98
N GLY A 328 0.19 20.58 -10.07
CA GLY A 328 0.04 22.02 -10.10
C GLY A 328 0.78 22.64 -11.29
N THR A 329 0.86 23.96 -11.30
CA THR A 329 1.60 24.71 -12.34
C THR A 329 2.74 25.48 -11.69
N ILE A 330 3.97 25.26 -12.17
CA ILE A 330 5.14 26.04 -11.79
C ILE A 330 5.76 26.59 -13.07
N ASN A 331 5.90 27.92 -13.17
CA ASN A 331 6.42 28.60 -14.35
C ASN A 331 5.70 28.19 -15.66
N GLY A 332 4.37 28.06 -15.60
CA GLY A 332 3.54 27.66 -16.75
C GLY A 332 3.64 26.17 -17.12
N LYS A 333 4.37 25.34 -16.35
CA LYS A 333 4.53 23.91 -16.61
C LYS A 333 3.76 23.08 -15.59
N ARG A 334 2.99 22.11 -16.10
CA ARG A 334 2.36 21.07 -15.28
C ARG A 334 3.45 20.29 -14.53
N THR A 335 3.36 20.28 -13.22
CA THR A 335 4.38 19.71 -12.33
C THR A 335 3.71 18.90 -11.23
N PHE A 336 4.24 17.71 -10.94
CA PHE A 336 3.75 16.86 -9.87
C PHE A 336 4.41 17.22 -8.53
N GLY A 337 3.66 17.24 -7.43
CA GLY A 337 4.17 17.71 -6.14
C GLY A 337 3.08 17.99 -5.11
N PHE A 338 3.45 18.71 -4.05
CA PHE A 338 2.50 19.13 -3.02
C PHE A 338 2.00 20.55 -3.31
N PHE A 339 0.71 20.70 -3.59
CA PHE A 339 0.09 21.99 -3.93
C PHE A 339 -1.11 22.26 -3.03
N TRP A 340 -1.43 23.54 -2.82
CA TRP A 340 -2.69 23.92 -2.18
C TRP A 340 -3.86 23.29 -2.93
N ALA A 341 -4.75 22.63 -2.18
CA ALA A 341 -6.00 22.10 -2.73
C ALA A 341 -7.12 23.15 -2.70
N GLU A 342 -7.03 24.09 -1.76
CA GLU A 342 -8.02 25.15 -1.53
C GLU A 342 -7.35 26.53 -1.54
N ALA A 343 -8.16 27.57 -1.70
CA ALA A 343 -7.69 28.96 -1.69
C ALA A 343 -6.90 29.27 -0.42
N ASP A 344 -5.85 30.08 -0.56
CA ASP A 344 -4.99 30.52 0.53
C ASP A 344 -4.41 29.38 1.39
N GLY A 345 -4.27 28.18 0.80
CA GLY A 345 -3.75 26.99 1.48
C GLY A 345 -4.63 26.51 2.63
N ALA A 346 -5.93 26.77 2.54
CA ALA A 346 -6.93 26.39 3.55
C ALA A 346 -7.04 24.86 3.71
N PRO A 347 -7.60 24.38 4.85
CA PRO A 347 -7.90 22.97 5.03
C PRO A 347 -8.89 22.45 3.99
N PHE A 348 -8.79 21.16 3.68
CA PHE A 348 -9.64 20.47 2.70
C PHE A 348 -10.06 19.09 3.22
N ILE A 349 -10.96 18.42 2.49
CA ILE A 349 -11.32 17.03 2.81
C ILE A 349 -10.19 16.10 2.36
N ASN A 350 -9.40 15.60 3.32
CA ASN A 350 -8.40 14.58 3.02
C ASN A 350 -9.08 13.21 2.86
N LYS A 351 -8.69 12.48 1.80
CA LYS A 351 -9.21 11.14 1.54
C LYS A 351 -8.65 10.12 2.53
N GLY A 352 -9.50 9.18 2.94
CA GLY A 352 -9.11 8.09 3.82
C GLY A 352 -7.91 7.30 3.28
N GLY A 353 -6.96 6.99 4.16
CA GLY A 353 -5.74 6.26 3.83
C GLY A 353 -4.68 7.07 3.06
N LYS A 354 -4.91 8.37 2.84
CA LYS A 354 -3.94 9.29 2.22
C LYS A 354 -3.33 10.23 3.25
N ALA A 355 -2.13 10.71 2.94
CA ALA A 355 -1.49 11.78 3.68
C ALA A 355 -1.51 13.11 2.90
N TYR A 356 -1.53 14.20 3.66
CA TYR A 356 -1.38 15.58 3.23
C TYR A 356 -0.17 16.21 3.94
N LEU A 357 0.39 17.25 3.34
CA LEU A 357 1.49 18.01 3.92
C LEU A 357 0.91 19.21 4.66
N LYS A 358 1.34 19.41 5.91
CA LYS A 358 1.02 20.59 6.71
C LYS A 358 2.31 21.31 7.06
N LEU A 359 2.40 22.59 6.71
CA LEU A 359 3.59 23.40 6.98
C LEU A 359 3.20 24.69 7.71
N PRO A 360 3.96 25.10 8.75
CA PRO A 360 3.84 26.44 9.31
C PRO A 360 4.01 27.52 8.23
N LYS A 361 3.23 28.60 8.29
CA LYS A 361 3.25 29.68 7.28
C LYS A 361 4.64 30.30 7.09
N ASN A 362 5.41 30.44 8.18
CA ASN A 362 6.79 30.95 8.14
C ASN A 362 7.78 29.98 7.45
N VAL A 363 7.53 28.68 7.50
CA VAL A 363 8.34 27.66 6.80
C VAL A 363 7.97 27.59 5.32
N ALA A 364 6.67 27.65 5.02
CA ALA A 364 6.17 27.60 3.65
C ALA A 364 6.39 28.90 2.87
N ASN A 365 6.52 30.04 3.55
CA ASN A 365 6.75 31.37 2.97
C ASN A 365 5.78 31.71 1.81
N ASN A 366 4.48 31.45 2.01
CA ASN A 366 3.40 31.65 1.03
C ASN A 366 3.57 30.84 -0.28
N ALA A 367 4.42 29.82 -0.31
CA ALA A 367 4.54 28.94 -1.48
C ALA A 367 3.23 28.19 -1.71
N GLN A 368 2.66 28.32 -2.90
CA GLN A 368 1.43 27.63 -3.32
C GLN A 368 1.65 26.15 -3.64
N GLY A 369 2.91 25.75 -3.83
CA GLY A 369 3.27 24.36 -3.90
C GLY A 369 4.76 24.09 -4.11
N PHE A 370 5.10 22.82 -4.00
CA PHE A 370 6.45 22.29 -4.02
C PHE A 370 6.51 21.11 -4.99
N ALA A 371 7.35 21.24 -6.01
CA ALA A 371 7.59 20.16 -6.96
C ALA A 371 8.25 18.95 -6.29
N LEU A 372 7.75 17.76 -6.59
CA LEU A 372 8.53 16.53 -6.45
C LEU A 372 9.34 16.37 -7.74
N LEU A 373 10.60 16.81 -7.68
CA LEU A 373 11.51 16.56 -8.79
C LEU A 373 11.76 15.06 -8.88
N PRO A 374 11.78 14.47 -10.09
CA PRO A 374 12.13 13.07 -10.23
C PRO A 374 13.51 12.84 -9.61
N THR A 375 13.65 11.83 -8.75
CA THR A 375 14.96 11.28 -8.43
C THR A 375 15.51 10.75 -9.76
N ILE A 376 16.47 11.46 -10.36
CA ILE A 376 17.08 11.05 -11.63
C ILE A 376 18.00 9.86 -11.32
N THR A 377 17.42 8.67 -11.14
CA THR A 377 18.17 7.42 -11.10
C THR A 377 18.07 6.78 -12.47
N GLY A 378 19.11 6.99 -13.28
CA GLY A 378 19.39 6.14 -14.44
C GLY A 378 18.64 6.49 -15.74
N ILE A 379 19.03 7.60 -16.36
CA ILE A 379 19.57 7.71 -17.73
C ILE A 379 20.04 9.15 -17.80
N GLY A 380 21.34 9.35 -18.00
CA GLY A 380 21.90 10.68 -18.13
C GLY A 380 21.11 11.44 -19.18
N ALA A 381 20.67 12.65 -18.82
CA ALA A 381 20.55 13.67 -19.84
C ALA A 381 21.89 13.65 -20.58
N VAL A 382 21.89 13.13 -21.80
CA VAL A 382 22.96 13.44 -22.73
C VAL A 382 22.76 14.93 -22.96
N SER A 383 23.43 15.75 -22.14
CA SER A 383 23.81 17.07 -22.58
C SER A 383 24.54 16.81 -23.89
N THR A 384 23.92 17.19 -24.99
CA THR A 384 24.62 17.32 -26.27
C THR A 384 25.68 18.38 -26.04
N ASP A 385 26.82 17.94 -25.52
CA ASP A 385 28.03 18.71 -25.47
C ASP A 385 28.48 18.76 -26.92
N ASN A 386 28.14 19.86 -27.59
CA ASN A 386 28.34 20.11 -29.01
C ASN A 386 29.83 20.30 -29.37
N HIS A 387 30.75 19.52 -28.79
CA HIS A 387 32.18 19.64 -29.05
C HIS A 387 33.00 18.33 -28.93
N ALA A 388 32.40 17.16 -29.22
CA ALA A 388 33.17 15.95 -29.51
C ALA A 388 33.23 15.71 -31.04
N PRO A 389 34.41 15.45 -31.64
CA PRO A 389 34.51 15.16 -33.07
C PRO A 389 33.67 13.94 -33.43
N SER A 390 32.84 14.08 -34.48
CA SER A 390 31.88 13.06 -34.91
C SER A 390 32.60 11.75 -35.23
N ALA A 391 32.35 10.70 -34.45
CA ALA A 391 32.94 9.40 -34.73
C ALA A 391 32.23 8.78 -35.95
N ILE A 392 33.01 8.49 -36.99
CA ILE A 392 32.53 7.86 -38.23
C ILE A 392 32.96 6.39 -38.22
N PHE A 393 32.04 5.50 -38.58
CA PHE A 393 32.32 4.06 -38.72
C PHE A 393 31.93 3.56 -40.11
N THR A 394 32.64 2.54 -40.57
CA THR A 394 32.22 1.69 -41.70
C THR A 394 31.02 0.82 -41.28
N LEU A 395 30.26 0.28 -42.25
CA LEU A 395 29.16 -0.65 -41.95
C LEU A 395 29.62 -1.91 -41.20
N ASP A 396 30.89 -2.30 -41.34
CA ASP A 396 31.50 -3.41 -40.62
C ASP A 396 31.97 -3.05 -39.20
N GLY A 397 31.63 -1.84 -38.71
CA GLY A 397 31.87 -1.40 -37.34
C GLY A 397 33.27 -0.88 -37.04
N ARG A 398 34.14 -0.71 -38.06
CA ARG A 398 35.48 -0.12 -37.86
C ARG A 398 35.39 1.40 -37.81
N LYS A 399 35.97 2.01 -36.76
CA LYS A 399 36.08 3.47 -36.60
C LYS A 399 37.10 4.04 -37.59
N LEU A 400 36.70 5.07 -38.33
CA LEU A 400 37.59 5.89 -39.15
C LEU A 400 38.09 7.05 -38.27
N GLN A 401 39.38 7.04 -37.94
CA GLN A 401 40.02 8.11 -37.17
C GLN A 401 40.21 9.33 -38.11
N ASP A 402 39.96 10.52 -37.58
CA ASP A 402 40.33 11.82 -38.17
C ASP A 402 39.89 12.05 -39.63
N LYS A 403 38.65 11.67 -39.96
CA LYS A 403 38.01 12.02 -41.23
C LYS A 403 36.72 12.80 -41.00
N SER A 404 36.50 13.83 -41.80
CA SER A 404 35.17 14.44 -41.92
C SER A 404 34.30 13.63 -42.90
N VAL A 405 32.98 13.81 -42.86
CA VAL A 405 32.05 13.15 -43.80
C VAL A 405 32.35 13.52 -45.26
N GLU A 406 32.92 14.70 -45.48
CA GLU A 406 33.26 15.26 -46.80
C GLU A 406 34.51 14.62 -47.42
N GLU A 407 35.36 13.98 -46.60
CA GLU A 407 36.61 13.32 -47.03
C GLU A 407 36.43 11.81 -47.29
N LEU A 408 35.21 11.30 -47.14
CA LEU A 408 34.89 9.89 -47.35
C LEU A 408 34.65 9.59 -48.84
N PRO A 409 35.18 8.48 -49.36
CA PRO A 409 34.76 7.95 -50.65
C PRO A 409 33.25 7.65 -50.65
N ALA A 410 32.62 7.70 -51.83
CA ALA A 410 31.23 7.31 -52.01
C ALA A 410 30.95 5.92 -51.40
N GLY A 411 29.92 5.83 -50.55
CA GLY A 411 29.66 4.65 -49.74
C GLY A 411 28.72 4.91 -48.57
N ALA A 412 28.36 3.85 -47.85
CA ALA A 412 27.50 3.92 -46.68
C ALA A 412 28.33 3.87 -45.39
N TYR A 413 28.03 4.78 -44.46
CA TYR A 413 28.75 4.95 -43.19
C TYR A 413 27.79 5.14 -42.04
N ILE A 414 28.28 4.93 -40.81
CA ILE A 414 27.60 5.29 -39.58
C ILE A 414 28.25 6.55 -39.03
N VAL A 415 27.52 7.66 -39.01
CA VAL A 415 27.97 8.97 -38.50
C VAL A 415 27.09 9.34 -37.33
N ASN A 416 27.67 9.48 -36.13
CA ASN A 416 26.93 9.78 -34.90
C ASN A 416 25.73 8.85 -34.67
N GLY A 417 25.91 7.55 -34.97
CA GLY A 417 24.87 6.52 -34.82
C GLY A 417 23.85 6.45 -35.96
N ASN A 418 23.91 7.34 -36.96
CA ASN A 418 22.98 7.34 -38.10
C ASN A 418 23.64 6.79 -39.36
N LYS A 419 22.87 6.04 -40.17
CA LYS A 419 23.31 5.57 -41.49
C LYS A 419 23.27 6.74 -42.48
N VAL A 420 24.43 7.06 -43.07
CA VAL A 420 24.60 8.14 -44.05
C VAL A 420 25.17 7.54 -45.34
N ILE A 421 24.67 7.97 -46.49
CA ILE A 421 25.23 7.62 -47.80
C ILE A 421 25.96 8.84 -48.35
N VAL A 422 27.27 8.70 -48.50
CA VAL A 422 28.12 9.66 -49.23
C VAL A 422 28.05 9.28 -50.70
N LYS A 423 27.71 10.23 -51.56
CA LYS A 423 27.48 10.02 -53.00
C LYS A 423 28.71 10.36 -53.83
#